data_AF-A0A934BQ12-F1
#
_entry.id   AF-A0A934BQ12-F1
#
_cell.length_a   1.000
_cell.length_b   1.000
_cell.length_c   1.000
_cell.angle_alpha   90.00
_cell.angle_beta   90.00
_cell.angle_gamma   90.00
#
_symmetry.space_group_name_H-M   'P 1'
#
loop_
_entity.id
_entity.type
_entity.pdbx_description
1 polymer ?
#
loop_
_entity_poly.entity_id
_entity_poly.type
_entity_poly.pdbx_seq_one_letter_code
_entity_poly.pdbx_strand_id
1 'polypeptide(L)'
;MSYANPTPLRLGATGVLGGQRFRVAGRVVMGMDDEGETYYWNEFNLVDDAGGSATLVFEETESGSEWRLFTLFEPSHPLTANEAAAKSVGDQVDLDGQPMPVTLVDQSRVYFIEGTPPEGVEVGDIADYFNVESGNQMLVVSWTGDEVECYQGITVPAETITEAFNLPKMPALAPALSIGRSLSAAGGAAESMSYGWMLKLIVFAVVIGAWFFASRPTGWRSAAPLTKPSPPAAAFALGASGTLRNWAFTVAGRATVEIAKVGALYDCREYELTRVGGGRALLVCGLSGNAKEWHLMIPFTPAEPPTPFEAAAKRAGDTVTLDGSETKVQELFRAKWLSHDGAAGADLTPGAVRFGFLARRADHWVMGRWNEKETEFYIGLTLKESDTLAAFSRVPGP
;
A
#
# COMPACT_ATOMS: atom_id res chain seq x y z
N MET A 1 -7.91 0.99 10.43
CA MET A 1 -8.70 0.07 9.60
C MET A 1 -8.01 -1.28 9.52
N SER A 2 -8.76 -2.35 9.26
CA SER A 2 -8.29 -3.73 9.23
C SER A 2 -8.23 -4.23 7.79
N TYR A 3 -7.14 -4.91 7.39
CA TYR A 3 -7.09 -5.66 6.13
C TYR A 3 -7.85 -7.00 6.20
N ALA A 4 -8.54 -7.26 7.30
CA ALA A 4 -9.39 -8.43 7.45
C ALA A 4 -10.45 -8.46 6.34
N ASN A 5 -10.76 -9.66 5.88
CA ASN A 5 -11.81 -9.87 4.90
C ASN A 5 -13.19 -9.66 5.57
N PRO A 6 -13.97 -8.64 5.18
CA PRO A 6 -15.28 -8.36 5.78
C PRO A 6 -16.36 -9.34 5.33
N THR A 7 -16.10 -10.14 4.29
CA THR A 7 -17.07 -11.05 3.68
C THR A 7 -16.92 -12.48 4.24
N PRO A 8 -17.86 -13.40 3.98
CA PRO A 8 -17.65 -14.84 4.21
C PRO A 8 -16.92 -15.55 3.06
N LEU A 9 -16.65 -14.89 1.94
CA LEU A 9 -15.96 -15.48 0.79
C LEU A 9 -14.47 -15.72 1.12
N ARG A 10 -13.95 -16.92 0.86
CA ARG A 10 -12.58 -17.32 1.24
C ARG A 10 -11.80 -17.82 0.04
N LEU A 11 -10.48 -17.76 0.13
CA LEU A 11 -9.60 -18.37 -0.87
C LEU A 11 -9.93 -19.86 -1.05
N GLY A 12 -9.87 -20.33 -2.28
CA GLY A 12 -10.21 -21.70 -2.65
C GLY A 12 -11.71 -22.00 -2.68
N ALA A 13 -12.58 -21.07 -2.26
CA ALA A 13 -14.02 -21.23 -2.45
C ALA A 13 -14.31 -21.37 -3.95
N THR A 14 -15.16 -22.33 -4.29
CA THR A 14 -15.59 -22.55 -5.67
C THR A 14 -17.08 -22.28 -5.78
N GLY A 15 -17.50 -21.65 -6.86
CA GLY A 15 -18.89 -21.33 -7.10
C GLY A 15 -19.23 -21.22 -8.58
N VAL A 16 -20.51 -21.08 -8.89
CA VAL A 16 -20.99 -20.88 -10.27
C VAL A 16 -21.64 -19.51 -10.38
N LEU A 17 -21.04 -18.61 -11.15
CA LEU A 17 -21.57 -17.28 -11.48
C LEU A 17 -21.80 -17.19 -12.98
N GLY A 18 -23.00 -16.74 -13.39
CA GLY A 18 -23.31 -16.60 -14.82
C GLY A 18 -23.23 -17.91 -15.62
N GLY A 19 -23.34 -19.08 -14.96
CA GLY A 19 -23.18 -20.39 -15.58
C GLY A 19 -21.72 -20.86 -15.70
N GLN A 20 -20.74 -20.05 -15.29
CA GLN A 20 -19.32 -20.37 -15.30
C GLN A 20 -18.84 -20.73 -13.90
N ARG A 21 -18.04 -21.80 -13.80
CA ARG A 21 -17.46 -22.25 -12.54
C ARG A 21 -16.17 -21.48 -12.27
N PHE A 22 -16.10 -20.85 -11.11
CA PHE A 22 -14.93 -20.12 -10.65
C PHE A 22 -14.37 -20.69 -9.34
N ARG A 23 -13.08 -20.46 -9.12
CA ARG A 23 -12.39 -20.59 -7.84
C ARG A 23 -11.83 -19.22 -7.44
N VAL A 24 -11.98 -18.85 -6.17
CA VAL A 24 -11.31 -17.67 -5.60
C VAL A 24 -9.82 -17.97 -5.47
N ALA A 25 -9.00 -17.38 -6.33
CA ALA A 25 -7.55 -17.54 -6.35
C ALA A 25 -6.84 -16.61 -5.36
N GLY A 26 -7.35 -15.38 -5.23
CA GLY A 26 -6.77 -14.34 -4.39
C GLY A 26 -7.79 -13.31 -3.95
N ARG A 27 -7.38 -12.48 -2.99
CA ARG A 27 -8.05 -11.26 -2.56
C ARG A 27 -7.04 -10.13 -2.53
N VAL A 28 -7.39 -9.01 -3.12
CA VAL A 28 -6.66 -7.76 -3.09
C VAL A 28 -7.48 -6.77 -2.28
N VAL A 29 -6.84 -6.08 -1.33
CA VAL A 29 -7.42 -4.91 -0.68
C VAL A 29 -6.87 -3.70 -1.40
N MET A 30 -7.77 -3.00 -2.05
CA MET A 30 -7.47 -1.79 -2.79
C MET A 30 -7.91 -0.59 -1.96
N GLY A 31 -7.38 0.57 -2.29
CA GLY A 31 -7.88 1.80 -1.72
C GLY A 31 -7.48 3.01 -2.54
N MET A 32 -8.16 4.12 -2.29
CA MET A 32 -7.86 5.42 -2.86
C MET A 32 -7.87 6.48 -1.77
N ASP A 33 -7.31 7.64 -2.08
CA ASP A 33 -7.43 8.80 -1.20
C ASP A 33 -8.73 9.54 -1.49
N ASP A 34 -9.57 9.69 -0.47
CA ASP A 34 -10.77 10.52 -0.53
C ASP A 34 -10.73 11.52 0.62
N GLU A 35 -10.59 12.80 0.29
CA GLU A 35 -10.52 13.92 1.26
C GLU A 35 -9.52 13.73 2.43
N GLY A 36 -8.41 13.02 2.19
CA GLY A 36 -7.39 12.74 3.20
C GLY A 36 -7.63 11.50 4.05
N GLU A 37 -8.75 10.81 3.82
CA GLU A 37 -9.00 9.46 4.32
C GLU A 37 -8.72 8.43 3.22
N THR A 38 -8.43 7.18 3.59
CA THR A 38 -8.30 6.11 2.59
C THR A 38 -9.60 5.33 2.55
N TYR A 39 -10.31 5.42 1.42
CA TYR A 39 -11.42 4.54 1.12
C TYR A 39 -10.86 3.18 0.68
N TYR A 40 -11.37 2.07 1.25
CA TYR A 40 -10.89 0.71 0.93
C TYR A 40 -12.02 -0.15 0.37
N TRP A 41 -11.67 -1.01 -0.58
CA TRP A 41 -12.54 -2.07 -1.09
C TRP A 41 -11.78 -3.39 -1.26
N ASN A 42 -12.52 -4.46 -1.51
CA ASN A 42 -11.95 -5.80 -1.68
C ASN A 42 -12.20 -6.29 -3.11
N GLU A 43 -11.16 -6.76 -3.77
CA GLU A 43 -11.24 -7.41 -5.08
C GLU A 43 -10.86 -8.88 -4.94
N PHE A 44 -11.76 -9.78 -5.34
CA PHE A 44 -11.51 -11.21 -5.36
C PHE A 44 -11.15 -11.63 -6.77
N ASN A 45 -9.93 -12.14 -6.93
CA ASN A 45 -9.46 -12.74 -8.17
C ASN A 45 -10.13 -14.11 -8.36
N LEU A 46 -11.00 -14.22 -9.35
CA LEU A 46 -11.68 -15.44 -9.72
C LEU A 46 -11.00 -16.06 -10.94
N VAL A 47 -10.75 -17.36 -10.89
CA VAL A 47 -10.19 -18.12 -12.03
C VAL A 47 -11.05 -19.33 -12.34
N ASP A 48 -11.24 -19.63 -13.61
CA ASP A 48 -11.88 -20.88 -14.04
C ASP A 48 -10.86 -21.96 -14.42
N ASP A 49 -11.35 -23.14 -14.80
CA ASP A 49 -10.51 -24.27 -15.20
C ASP A 49 -9.90 -24.11 -16.62
N ALA A 50 -10.41 -23.16 -17.42
CA ALA A 50 -9.93 -22.85 -18.77
C ALA A 50 -8.85 -21.75 -18.78
N GLY A 51 -8.53 -21.16 -17.61
CA GLY A 51 -7.61 -20.05 -17.48
C GLY A 51 -8.24 -18.67 -17.68
N GLY A 52 -9.57 -18.60 -17.82
CA GLY A 52 -10.32 -17.35 -17.77
C GLY A 52 -10.32 -16.77 -16.36
N SER A 53 -10.32 -15.44 -16.27
CA SER A 53 -10.37 -14.72 -15.01
C SER A 53 -11.51 -13.70 -14.98
N ALA A 54 -11.94 -13.39 -13.76
CA ALA A 54 -12.87 -12.31 -13.48
C ALA A 54 -12.53 -11.69 -12.11
N THR A 55 -12.91 -10.45 -11.93
CA THR A 55 -12.72 -9.74 -10.65
C THR A 55 -14.06 -9.55 -9.99
N LEU A 56 -14.25 -10.11 -8.80
CA LEU A 56 -15.43 -9.85 -8.00
C LEU A 56 -15.10 -8.79 -6.95
N VAL A 57 -15.65 -7.60 -7.10
CA VAL A 57 -15.45 -6.48 -6.18
C VAL A 57 -16.53 -6.47 -5.09
N PHE A 58 -16.11 -6.20 -3.86
CA PHE A 58 -16.97 -5.97 -2.70
C PHE A 58 -16.67 -4.62 -2.06
N GLU A 59 -17.74 -3.85 -1.86
CA GLU A 59 -17.71 -2.56 -1.19
C GLU A 59 -18.77 -2.50 -0.09
N GLU A 60 -18.44 -1.84 1.02
CA GLU A 60 -19.42 -1.39 1.99
C GLU A 60 -19.74 0.07 1.71
N THR A 61 -20.98 0.34 1.34
CA THR A 61 -21.49 1.70 1.10
C THR A 61 -22.46 2.10 2.22
N GLU A 62 -22.85 3.36 2.26
CA GLU A 62 -23.93 3.83 3.14
C GLU A 62 -25.26 3.09 2.92
N SER A 63 -25.48 2.57 1.70
CA SER A 63 -26.68 1.83 1.33
C SER A 63 -26.57 0.33 1.62
N GLY A 64 -25.43 -0.11 2.16
CA GLY A 64 -25.12 -1.50 2.45
C GLY A 64 -24.04 -2.06 1.53
N SER A 65 -23.87 -3.38 1.59
CA SER A 65 -22.86 -4.09 0.81
C SER A 65 -23.24 -4.16 -0.66
N GLU A 66 -22.31 -3.80 -1.54
CA GLU A 66 -22.43 -3.90 -2.98
C GLU A 66 -21.41 -4.90 -3.54
N TRP A 67 -21.84 -5.66 -4.55
CA TRP A 67 -20.98 -6.59 -5.29
C TRP A 67 -21.04 -6.27 -6.78
N ARG A 68 -19.88 -6.25 -7.44
CA ARG A 68 -19.77 -6.12 -8.89
C ARG A 68 -18.82 -7.16 -9.45
N LEU A 69 -19.19 -7.79 -10.56
CA LEU A 69 -18.34 -8.72 -11.29
C LEU A 69 -17.80 -8.02 -12.53
N PHE A 70 -16.48 -7.95 -12.64
CA PHE A 70 -15.77 -7.35 -13.76
C PHE A 70 -15.05 -8.40 -14.60
N THR A 71 -15.08 -8.19 -15.90
CA THR A 71 -14.35 -8.98 -16.88
C THR A 71 -13.59 -8.04 -17.81
N LEU A 72 -12.33 -8.36 -18.08
CA LEU A 72 -11.53 -7.66 -19.09
C LEU A 72 -12.21 -7.80 -20.46
N PHE A 73 -12.23 -6.72 -21.23
CA PHE A 73 -12.67 -6.76 -22.63
C PHE A 73 -11.79 -5.86 -23.49
N GLU A 74 -11.74 -6.15 -24.79
CA GLU A 74 -11.11 -5.28 -25.77
C GLU A 74 -12.17 -4.36 -26.38
N PRO A 75 -12.11 -3.04 -26.12
CA PRO A 75 -13.08 -2.11 -26.67
C PRO A 75 -12.92 -1.98 -28.19
N SER A 76 -14.01 -1.77 -28.91
CA SER A 76 -13.99 -1.48 -30.35
C SER A 76 -13.29 -0.15 -30.68
N HIS A 77 -13.28 0.79 -29.73
CA HIS A 77 -12.56 2.06 -29.79
C HIS A 77 -11.62 2.19 -28.57
N PRO A 78 -10.43 1.56 -28.60
CA PRO A 78 -9.50 1.62 -27.49
C PRO A 78 -8.95 3.02 -27.30
N LEU A 79 -8.72 3.39 -26.03
CA LEU A 79 -8.03 4.61 -25.65
C LEU A 79 -6.55 4.34 -25.41
N THR A 80 -5.71 5.30 -25.77
CA THR A 80 -4.34 5.40 -25.26
C THR A 80 -4.34 5.93 -23.83
N ALA A 81 -3.25 5.71 -23.08
CA ALA A 81 -3.13 6.22 -21.72
C ALA A 81 -3.25 7.76 -21.66
N ASN A 82 -2.71 8.47 -22.66
CA ASN A 82 -2.86 9.93 -22.76
C ASN A 82 -4.30 10.36 -23.01
N GLU A 83 -5.06 9.62 -23.82
CA GLU A 83 -6.49 9.90 -24.05
C GLU A 83 -7.33 9.60 -22.81
N ALA A 84 -6.98 8.56 -22.06
CA ALA A 84 -7.63 8.22 -20.79
C ALA A 84 -7.33 9.27 -19.72
N ALA A 85 -6.06 9.66 -19.55
CA ALA A 85 -5.62 10.68 -18.60
C ALA A 85 -6.17 12.08 -18.91
N ALA A 86 -6.58 12.34 -20.15
CA ALA A 86 -7.22 13.60 -20.54
C ALA A 86 -8.71 13.66 -20.15
N LYS A 87 -9.32 12.56 -19.70
CA LYS A 87 -10.74 12.52 -19.33
C LYS A 87 -11.00 13.19 -17.99
N SER A 88 -12.14 13.85 -17.91
CA SER A 88 -12.69 14.46 -16.71
C SER A 88 -14.12 13.99 -16.46
N VAL A 89 -14.59 14.08 -15.21
CA VAL A 89 -15.99 13.79 -14.86
C VAL A 89 -16.94 14.61 -15.75
N GLY A 90 -17.93 13.93 -16.34
CA GLY A 90 -18.89 14.49 -17.29
C GLY A 90 -18.53 14.32 -18.77
N ASP A 91 -17.26 14.04 -19.09
CA ASP A 91 -16.85 13.74 -20.46
C ASP A 91 -17.58 12.50 -20.99
N GLN A 92 -17.85 12.48 -22.29
CA GLN A 92 -18.37 11.29 -22.95
C GLN A 92 -17.23 10.40 -23.42
N VAL A 93 -17.34 9.10 -23.15
CA VAL A 93 -16.43 8.07 -23.65
C VAL A 93 -17.25 7.03 -24.38
N ASP A 94 -16.81 6.70 -25.59
CA ASP A 94 -17.40 5.64 -26.40
C ASP A 94 -16.36 4.54 -26.60
N LEU A 95 -16.51 3.43 -25.86
CA LEU A 95 -15.63 2.26 -25.98
C LEU A 95 -16.20 1.21 -26.95
N ASP A 96 -17.54 1.10 -27.04
CA ASP A 96 -18.25 0.02 -27.75
C ASP A 96 -19.49 0.48 -28.55
N GLY A 97 -19.44 1.68 -29.13
CA GLY A 97 -20.49 2.28 -29.96
C GLY A 97 -21.63 2.92 -29.16
N GLN A 98 -21.46 3.09 -27.85
CA GLN A 98 -22.40 3.79 -26.98
C GLN A 98 -21.66 4.79 -26.09
N PRO A 99 -21.82 6.10 -26.33
CA PRO A 99 -21.26 7.13 -25.46
C PRO A 99 -21.84 7.04 -24.05
N MET A 100 -20.96 7.00 -23.06
CA MET A 100 -21.30 7.02 -21.64
C MET A 100 -20.56 8.15 -20.91
N PRO A 101 -21.18 8.82 -19.92
CA PRO A 101 -20.53 9.85 -19.15
C PRO A 101 -19.51 9.25 -18.18
N VAL A 102 -18.34 9.89 -18.06
CA VAL A 102 -17.38 9.64 -16.99
C VAL A 102 -17.99 10.08 -15.68
N THR A 103 -18.14 9.16 -14.73
CA THR A 103 -18.73 9.42 -13.41
C THR A 103 -17.68 9.67 -12.34
N LEU A 104 -16.47 9.15 -12.53
CA LEU A 104 -15.36 9.25 -11.61
C LEU A 104 -14.03 9.24 -12.37
N VAL A 105 -13.06 10.02 -11.91
CA VAL A 105 -11.65 9.93 -12.30
C VAL A 105 -10.84 9.94 -11.01
N ASP A 106 -10.00 8.93 -10.78
CA ASP A 106 -9.22 8.82 -9.55
C ASP A 106 -7.97 7.94 -9.73
N GLN A 107 -7.24 7.72 -8.63
CA GLN A 107 -6.06 6.88 -8.54
C GLN A 107 -6.23 5.86 -7.42
N SER A 108 -6.02 4.60 -7.76
CA SER A 108 -6.10 3.49 -6.82
C SER A 108 -4.72 2.99 -6.42
N ARG A 109 -4.66 2.30 -5.27
CA ARG A 109 -3.45 1.65 -4.76
C ARG A 109 -3.77 0.27 -4.20
N VAL A 110 -2.87 -0.68 -4.44
CA VAL A 110 -2.91 -2.00 -3.79
C VAL A 110 -2.32 -1.92 -2.38
N TYR A 111 -3.12 -2.20 -1.35
CA TYR A 111 -2.68 -2.15 0.05
C TYR A 111 -2.33 -3.53 0.62
N PHE A 112 -3.03 -4.58 0.19
CA PHE A 112 -2.81 -5.92 0.71
C PHE A 112 -3.20 -6.97 -0.31
N ILE A 113 -2.49 -8.09 -0.31
CA ILE A 113 -2.77 -9.26 -1.15
C ILE A 113 -2.78 -10.51 -0.28
N GLU A 114 -3.82 -11.31 -0.43
CA GLU A 114 -3.99 -12.63 0.15
C GLU A 114 -4.21 -13.65 -0.98
N GLY A 115 -3.40 -14.71 -1.04
CA GLY A 115 -3.50 -15.72 -2.08
C GLY A 115 -2.79 -15.32 -3.37
N THR A 116 -3.36 -15.69 -4.51
CA THR A 116 -2.81 -15.42 -5.84
C THR A 116 -3.52 -14.21 -6.46
N PRO A 117 -2.88 -13.02 -6.49
CA PRO A 117 -3.44 -11.88 -7.20
C PRO A 117 -3.44 -12.17 -8.71
N PRO A 118 -4.05 -11.30 -9.51
CA PRO A 118 -3.84 -11.33 -10.95
C PRO A 118 -2.38 -11.12 -11.32
N GLU A 119 -2.04 -11.46 -12.55
CA GLU A 119 -0.67 -11.36 -13.04
C GLU A 119 -0.22 -9.89 -13.05
N GLY A 120 1.00 -9.64 -12.59
CA GLY A 120 1.58 -8.29 -12.57
C GLY A 120 1.11 -7.40 -11.41
N VAL A 121 0.16 -7.83 -10.58
CA VAL A 121 -0.33 -7.04 -9.44
C VAL A 121 0.50 -7.31 -8.18
N GLU A 122 1.11 -6.26 -7.63
CA GLU A 122 1.92 -6.26 -6.42
C GLU A 122 1.41 -5.25 -5.37
N VAL A 123 1.75 -5.49 -4.10
CA VAL A 123 1.43 -4.53 -3.02
C VAL A 123 2.20 -3.24 -3.24
N GLY A 124 1.47 -2.13 -3.25
CA GLY A 124 2.00 -0.80 -3.47
C GLY A 124 1.82 -0.27 -4.89
N ASP A 125 1.37 -1.11 -5.82
CA ASP A 125 1.03 -0.70 -7.18
C ASP A 125 -0.03 0.39 -7.17
N ILE A 126 0.09 1.28 -8.15
CA ILE A 126 -0.76 2.45 -8.34
C ILE A 126 -1.21 2.43 -9.79
N ALA A 127 -2.51 2.62 -10.01
CA ALA A 127 -3.05 2.87 -11.34
C ALA A 127 -4.05 4.02 -11.28
N ASP A 128 -3.97 4.87 -12.29
CA ASP A 128 -5.01 5.85 -12.55
C ASP A 128 -6.18 5.14 -13.24
N TYR A 129 -7.39 5.66 -13.03
CA TYR A 129 -8.57 5.09 -13.66
C TYR A 129 -9.69 6.11 -13.78
N PHE A 130 -10.66 5.79 -14.62
CA PHE A 130 -11.96 6.44 -14.60
C PHE A 130 -13.08 5.41 -14.78
N ASN A 131 -14.25 5.75 -14.25
CA ASN A 131 -15.46 4.97 -14.41
C ASN A 131 -16.41 5.67 -15.38
N VAL A 132 -17.12 4.87 -16.15
CA VAL A 132 -18.34 5.27 -16.85
C VAL A 132 -19.47 4.35 -16.42
N GLU A 133 -20.62 4.92 -16.10
CA GLU A 133 -21.75 4.15 -15.58
C GLU A 133 -23.05 4.45 -16.35
N SER A 134 -23.83 3.39 -16.58
CA SER A 134 -25.18 3.49 -17.14
C SER A 134 -26.04 2.32 -16.67
N GLY A 135 -27.01 2.62 -15.81
CA GLY A 135 -27.91 1.61 -15.26
C GLY A 135 -27.18 0.56 -14.41
N ASN A 136 -27.21 -0.69 -14.85
CA ASN A 136 -26.55 -1.82 -14.15
C ASN A 136 -25.14 -2.12 -14.69
N GLN A 137 -24.66 -1.33 -15.64
CA GLN A 137 -23.38 -1.51 -16.29
C GLN A 137 -22.41 -0.42 -15.85
N MET A 138 -21.19 -0.84 -15.57
CA MET A 138 -20.05 0.03 -15.33
C MET A 138 -18.95 -0.37 -16.28
N LEU A 139 -18.26 0.57 -16.90
CA LEU A 139 -16.96 0.31 -17.52
C LEU A 139 -15.89 1.04 -16.72
N VAL A 140 -14.77 0.35 -16.53
CA VAL A 140 -13.58 0.92 -15.87
C VAL A 140 -12.48 0.94 -16.90
N VAL A 141 -11.88 2.11 -17.10
CA VAL A 141 -10.65 2.25 -17.86
C VAL A 141 -9.56 2.56 -16.86
N SER A 142 -8.60 1.65 -16.72
CA SER A 142 -7.45 1.82 -15.83
C SER A 142 -6.18 1.86 -16.65
N TRP A 143 -5.21 2.68 -16.22
CA TRP A 143 -3.92 2.75 -16.88
C TRP A 143 -2.76 2.89 -15.92
N THR A 144 -1.64 2.28 -16.30
CA THR A 144 -0.34 2.39 -15.62
C THR A 144 0.74 2.62 -16.66
N GLY A 145 1.37 3.80 -16.64
CA GLY A 145 2.29 4.18 -17.70
C GLY A 145 1.55 4.31 -19.04
N ASP A 146 1.98 3.54 -20.05
CA ASP A 146 1.37 3.53 -21.38
C ASP A 146 0.32 2.41 -21.57
N GLU A 147 0.16 1.54 -20.57
CA GLU A 147 -0.75 0.39 -20.63
C GLU A 147 -2.14 0.80 -20.18
N VAL A 148 -3.16 0.45 -20.97
CA VAL A 148 -4.57 0.71 -20.69
C VAL A 148 -5.34 -0.59 -20.70
N GLU A 149 -6.15 -0.80 -19.68
CA GLU A 149 -7.04 -1.95 -19.54
C GLU A 149 -8.48 -1.48 -19.39
N CYS A 150 -9.40 -2.19 -20.04
CA CYS A 150 -10.82 -1.87 -20.05
C CYS A 150 -11.62 -3.03 -19.46
N TYR A 151 -12.45 -2.76 -18.47
CA TYR A 151 -13.25 -3.76 -17.78
C TYR A 151 -14.72 -3.44 -17.91
N GLN A 152 -15.52 -4.48 -18.14
CA GLN A 152 -16.96 -4.39 -18.08
C GLN A 152 -17.44 -5.00 -16.77
N GLY A 153 -18.11 -4.18 -15.96
CA GLY A 153 -18.69 -4.53 -14.68
C GLY A 153 -20.21 -4.65 -14.76
N ILE A 154 -20.74 -5.64 -14.05
CA ILE A 154 -22.17 -5.77 -13.76
C ILE A 154 -22.39 -5.84 -12.25
N THR A 155 -23.43 -5.18 -11.74
CA THR A 155 -23.84 -5.37 -10.34
C THR A 155 -24.43 -6.75 -10.15
N VAL A 156 -23.97 -7.44 -9.11
CA VAL A 156 -24.41 -8.78 -8.74
C VAL A 156 -25.10 -8.72 -7.37
N PRO A 157 -26.33 -9.23 -7.22
CA PRO A 157 -26.96 -9.29 -5.90
C PRO A 157 -26.14 -10.13 -4.91
N ALA A 158 -26.05 -9.69 -3.65
CA ALA A 158 -25.34 -10.43 -2.60
C ALA A 158 -25.89 -11.86 -2.40
N GLU A 159 -27.18 -12.06 -2.64
CA GLU A 159 -27.85 -13.37 -2.64
C GLU A 159 -27.29 -14.29 -3.72
N THR A 160 -27.05 -13.76 -4.92
CA THR A 160 -26.41 -14.50 -6.02
C THR A 160 -25.00 -14.93 -5.66
N ILE A 161 -24.20 -14.08 -5.00
CA ILE A 161 -22.85 -14.45 -4.52
C ILE A 161 -22.93 -15.53 -3.45
N THR A 162 -23.86 -15.38 -2.50
CA THR A 162 -24.07 -16.33 -1.40
C THR A 162 -24.46 -17.70 -1.92
N GLU A 163 -25.40 -17.76 -2.87
CA GLU A 163 -25.84 -19.00 -3.51
C GLU A 163 -24.74 -19.60 -4.38
N ALA A 164 -24.07 -18.79 -5.19
CA ALA A 164 -23.03 -19.24 -6.11
C ALA A 164 -21.89 -19.97 -5.38
N PHE A 165 -21.43 -19.43 -4.25
CA PHE A 165 -20.29 -19.96 -3.48
C PHE A 165 -20.71 -20.77 -2.24
N ASN A 166 -22.01 -21.06 -2.08
CA ASN A 166 -22.56 -21.78 -0.92
C ASN A 166 -22.10 -21.16 0.43
N LEU A 167 -22.19 -19.84 0.53
CA LEU A 167 -21.76 -19.09 1.70
C LEU A 167 -22.85 -19.10 2.78
N PRO A 168 -22.48 -18.99 4.07
CA PRO A 168 -23.46 -18.73 5.13
C PRO A 168 -24.23 -17.45 4.81
N LYS A 169 -25.57 -17.50 4.90
CA LYS A 169 -26.39 -16.29 4.81
C LYS A 169 -25.93 -15.33 5.90
N MET A 170 -25.45 -14.16 5.50
CA MET A 170 -25.14 -13.12 6.47
C MET A 170 -26.45 -12.72 7.17
N PRO A 171 -26.49 -12.65 8.51
CA PRO A 171 -27.65 -12.11 9.19
C PRO A 171 -27.86 -10.69 8.69
N ALA A 172 -29.06 -10.39 8.20
CA ALA A 172 -29.42 -9.02 7.86
C ALA A 172 -29.13 -8.15 9.09
N LEU A 173 -28.23 -7.17 8.95
CA LEU A 173 -28.03 -6.15 9.97
C LEU A 173 -29.39 -5.48 10.19
N ALA A 174 -30.00 -5.74 11.35
CA ALA A 174 -31.21 -5.04 11.75
C ALA A 174 -30.90 -3.53 11.76
N PRO A 175 -31.81 -2.66 11.28
CA PRO A 175 -31.57 -1.23 11.30
C PRO A 175 -31.35 -0.81 12.75
N ALA A 176 -30.15 -0.30 13.05
CA ALA A 176 -29.84 0.21 14.37
C ALA A 176 -30.81 1.37 14.68
N LEU A 177 -31.46 1.24 15.84
CA LEU A 177 -32.46 2.13 16.39
C LEU A 177 -32.13 3.61 16.21
N SER A 178 -33.05 4.32 15.56
CA SER A 178 -33.23 5.75 15.63
C SER A 178 -33.58 6.14 17.07
N ILE A 179 -32.59 6.60 17.85
CA ILE A 179 -32.84 7.23 19.15
C ILE A 179 -33.03 8.72 18.90
N GLY A 180 -34.28 9.15 19.00
CA GLY A 180 -34.67 10.54 18.84
C GLY A 180 -34.07 11.46 19.90
N ARG A 181 -33.75 12.68 19.47
CA ARG A 181 -33.85 13.87 20.31
C ARG A 181 -34.87 14.81 19.68
N SER A 182 -36.03 14.89 20.32
CA SER A 182 -36.96 16.01 20.18
C SER A 182 -36.29 17.31 20.60
N LEU A 183 -36.34 18.33 19.76
CA LEU A 183 -36.55 19.71 20.19
C LEU A 183 -37.41 20.45 19.16
N SER A 184 -38.43 21.11 19.70
CA SER A 184 -39.49 21.80 19.00
C SER A 184 -39.03 23.03 18.22
N ALA A 185 -39.86 23.39 17.24
CA ALA A 185 -39.77 24.55 16.37
C ALA A 185 -39.64 25.90 17.09
N ALA A 186 -38.82 26.78 16.50
CA ALA A 186 -39.05 28.22 16.42
C ALA A 186 -38.40 28.73 15.12
N GLY A 187 -39.16 29.46 14.32
CA GLY A 187 -38.82 29.79 12.94
C GLY A 187 -37.77 30.88 12.74
N GLY A 188 -37.41 31.06 11.47
CA GLY A 188 -36.59 32.17 10.99
C GLY A 188 -36.02 31.86 9.62
N ALA A 189 -36.61 32.49 8.59
CA ALA A 189 -36.15 32.40 7.22
C ALA A 189 -34.74 32.98 7.04
N ALA A 190 -33.88 32.22 6.37
CA ALA A 190 -32.80 32.74 5.53
C ALA A 190 -32.34 31.62 4.59
N GLU A 191 -32.45 31.87 3.29
CA GLU A 191 -31.93 31.01 2.23
C GLU A 191 -30.45 30.71 2.46
N SER A 192 -30.11 29.43 2.59
CA SER A 192 -28.81 28.92 2.20
C SER A 192 -29.03 27.57 1.54
N MET A 193 -28.60 27.52 0.28
CA MET A 193 -28.75 26.41 -0.65
C MET A 193 -28.18 25.14 -0.02
N SER A 194 -29.05 24.17 0.25
CA SER A 194 -28.70 22.84 0.74
C SER A 194 -27.76 22.13 -0.25
N TYR A 195 -26.48 21.99 0.13
CA TYR A 195 -25.49 21.11 -0.49
C TYR A 195 -25.66 19.66 0.00
N GLY A 196 -26.91 19.18 0.10
CA GLY A 196 -27.25 17.90 0.73
C GLY A 196 -27.77 16.81 -0.21
N TRP A 197 -27.54 16.89 -1.54
CA TRP A 197 -28.14 15.92 -2.49
C TRP A 197 -27.25 15.39 -3.61
N MET A 198 -25.95 15.69 -3.63
CA MET A 198 -25.01 15.06 -4.57
C MET A 198 -23.70 14.72 -3.85
N LEU A 199 -23.59 13.47 -3.39
CA LEU A 199 -22.38 12.65 -3.53
C LEU A 199 -22.78 11.22 -3.15
N LYS A 200 -23.56 10.56 -4.01
CA LYS A 200 -23.51 9.10 -4.08
C LYS A 200 -22.34 8.76 -4.99
N LEU A 201 -21.12 9.06 -4.53
CA LEU A 201 -19.92 8.63 -5.24
C LEU A 201 -19.76 7.15 -4.94
N ILE A 202 -20.22 6.35 -5.89
CA ILE A 202 -20.02 4.91 -5.97
C ILE A 202 -18.65 4.76 -6.62
N VAL A 203 -17.60 4.61 -5.81
CA VAL A 203 -16.21 4.67 -6.28
C VAL A 203 -15.64 3.27 -6.43
N PHE A 204 -15.59 2.80 -7.67
CA PHE A 204 -15.00 1.52 -8.02
C PHE A 204 -13.70 1.75 -8.78
N ALA A 205 -12.54 1.40 -8.24
CA ALA A 205 -11.40 1.12 -9.10
C ALA A 205 -11.28 -0.37 -9.32
N VAL A 206 -10.77 -0.76 -10.49
CA VAL A 206 -10.37 -2.13 -10.82
C VAL A 206 -9.00 -2.04 -11.48
N VAL A 207 -8.00 -2.72 -10.92
CA VAL A 207 -6.64 -2.77 -11.49
C VAL A 207 -6.20 -4.21 -11.54
N ILE A 208 -6.42 -4.92 -12.66
CA ILE A 208 -6.17 -6.36 -12.71
C ILE A 208 -5.60 -6.85 -14.06
N GLY A 209 -4.26 -6.81 -14.11
CA GLY A 209 -3.41 -7.34 -15.15
C GLY A 209 -3.85 -8.69 -15.73
N ALA A 210 -4.16 -8.68 -17.03
CA ALA A 210 -4.29 -9.89 -17.83
C ALA A 210 -3.99 -9.63 -19.31
N TRP A 211 -2.73 -9.86 -19.71
CA TRP A 211 -2.43 -10.26 -21.09
C TRP A 211 -1.32 -11.33 -21.09
N PHE A 212 -1.69 -12.59 -21.35
CA PHE A 212 -1.25 -13.35 -22.54
C PHE A 212 -1.63 -14.85 -22.47
N PHE A 213 -2.76 -15.23 -23.08
CA PHE A 213 -2.89 -16.53 -23.75
C PHE A 213 -3.82 -16.41 -24.98
N ALA A 214 -3.29 -15.87 -26.09
CA ALA A 214 -3.50 -16.38 -27.47
C ALA A 214 -3.23 -15.36 -28.60
N SER A 215 -2.08 -14.67 -28.68
CA SER A 215 -1.42 -14.31 -29.96
C SER A 215 -0.19 -13.41 -29.77
N ARG A 216 1.02 -13.95 -29.99
CA ARG A 216 2.26 -13.14 -30.04
C ARG A 216 2.28 -12.24 -31.28
N PRO A 217 2.93 -11.07 -31.17
CA PRO A 217 4.19 -10.91 -31.90
C PRO A 217 5.34 -10.50 -30.98
N THR A 218 6.47 -11.15 -31.21
CA THR A 218 7.80 -10.89 -30.66
C THR A 218 8.17 -9.40 -30.72
N GLY A 219 8.22 -8.71 -29.58
CA GLY A 219 8.72 -7.33 -29.56
C GLY A 219 8.78 -6.59 -28.23
N TRP A 220 8.07 -7.01 -27.18
CA TRP A 220 8.05 -6.26 -25.92
C TRP A 220 9.18 -6.67 -24.98
N ARG A 221 10.07 -5.72 -24.71
CA ARG A 221 10.97 -5.79 -23.57
C ARG A 221 10.09 -5.61 -22.33
N SER A 222 9.97 -6.64 -21.49
CA SER A 222 9.52 -6.45 -20.11
C SER A 222 10.22 -5.22 -19.55
N ALA A 223 9.48 -4.35 -18.84
CA ALA A 223 10.12 -3.49 -17.86
C ALA A 223 11.06 -4.39 -17.05
N ALA A 224 12.37 -4.08 -17.09
CA ALA A 224 13.35 -4.99 -16.53
C ALA A 224 12.94 -5.26 -15.08
N PRO A 225 12.90 -6.54 -14.63
CA PRO A 225 12.61 -6.84 -13.24
C PRO A 225 13.47 -5.92 -12.37
N LEU A 226 12.84 -5.21 -11.41
CA LEU A 226 13.54 -4.28 -10.53
C LEU A 226 14.79 -5.00 -10.04
N THR A 227 15.93 -4.57 -10.57
CA THR A 227 17.16 -5.33 -10.41
C THR A 227 17.60 -5.03 -8.99
N LYS A 228 17.27 -5.93 -8.07
CA LYS A 228 17.63 -5.79 -6.67
C LYS A 228 19.16 -5.69 -6.61
N PRO A 229 19.74 -4.54 -6.25
CA PRO A 229 21.18 -4.41 -6.16
C PRO A 229 21.70 -5.35 -5.08
N SER A 230 22.93 -5.82 -5.23
CA SER A 230 23.54 -6.67 -4.21
C SER A 230 23.57 -5.93 -2.87
N PRO A 231 23.31 -6.64 -1.75
CA PRO A 231 23.35 -6.03 -0.43
C PRO A 231 24.72 -5.39 -0.16
N PRO A 232 24.79 -4.27 0.59
CA PRO A 232 26.05 -3.73 1.05
C PRO A 232 26.88 -4.80 1.77
N ALA A 233 28.19 -4.76 1.56
CA ALA A 233 29.11 -5.69 2.21
C ALA A 233 29.02 -5.57 3.74
N ALA A 234 29.14 -6.69 4.44
CA ALA A 234 29.24 -6.68 5.90
C ALA A 234 30.59 -6.07 6.30
N ALA A 235 30.58 -4.80 6.71
CA ALA A 235 31.77 -4.01 7.00
C ALA A 235 32.32 -4.27 8.41
N PHE A 236 31.46 -4.63 9.37
CA PHE A 236 31.85 -4.77 10.77
C PHE A 236 31.48 -6.13 11.35
N ALA A 237 32.40 -6.68 12.14
CA ALA A 237 32.18 -7.90 12.92
C ALA A 237 31.47 -7.58 14.25
N LEU A 238 30.76 -8.57 14.81
CA LEU A 238 30.24 -8.48 16.17
C LEU A 238 31.41 -8.30 17.15
N GLY A 239 31.23 -7.42 18.14
CA GLY A 239 32.27 -7.04 19.11
C GLY A 239 33.27 -6.01 18.61
N ALA A 240 33.26 -5.65 17.31
CA ALA A 240 34.11 -4.58 16.80
C ALA A 240 33.81 -3.27 17.55
N SER A 241 34.87 -2.55 17.95
CA SER A 241 34.73 -1.29 18.67
C SER A 241 35.29 -0.14 17.86
N GLY A 242 34.68 1.04 18.01
CA GLY A 242 35.05 2.21 17.22
C GLY A 242 34.54 3.51 17.83
N THR A 243 35.01 4.64 17.30
CA THR A 243 34.55 5.96 17.75
C THR A 243 33.90 6.72 16.62
N LEU A 244 32.61 7.03 16.76
CA LEU A 244 31.84 7.87 15.84
C LEU A 244 31.38 9.12 16.56
N ARG A 245 31.60 10.31 15.99
CA ARG A 245 31.16 11.60 16.56
C ARG A 245 31.56 11.79 18.03
N ASN A 246 32.77 11.37 18.38
CA ASN A 246 33.33 11.39 19.75
C ASN A 246 32.63 10.46 20.75
N TRP A 247 31.82 9.51 20.28
CA TRP A 247 31.22 8.46 21.09
C TRP A 247 31.85 7.12 20.76
N ALA A 248 32.31 6.42 21.79
CA ALA A 248 32.83 5.06 21.66
C ALA A 248 31.67 4.06 21.63
N PHE A 249 31.69 3.16 20.66
CA PHE A 249 30.68 2.15 20.41
C PHE A 249 31.29 0.76 20.25
N THR A 250 30.51 -0.25 20.55
CA THR A 250 30.77 -1.66 20.22
C THR A 250 29.60 -2.22 19.41
N VAL A 251 29.88 -2.98 18.34
CA VAL A 251 28.87 -3.64 17.51
C VAL A 251 28.29 -4.83 18.29
N ALA A 252 27.03 -4.72 18.70
CA ALA A 252 26.31 -5.73 19.49
C ALA A 252 25.45 -6.66 18.62
N GLY A 253 25.04 -6.19 17.45
CA GLY A 253 24.24 -6.94 16.49
C GLY A 253 24.45 -6.43 15.07
N ARG A 254 24.09 -7.25 14.09
CA ARG A 254 24.03 -6.87 12.68
C ARG A 254 22.87 -7.57 11.98
N ALA A 255 22.26 -6.89 11.02
CA ALA A 255 21.17 -7.43 10.22
C ALA A 255 21.32 -7.09 8.74
N THR A 256 20.73 -7.94 7.90
CA THR A 256 20.39 -7.60 6.51
C THR A 256 18.90 -7.30 6.49
N VAL A 257 18.54 -6.14 5.98
CA VAL A 257 17.13 -5.72 5.92
C VAL A 257 16.79 -5.38 4.49
N GLU A 258 15.78 -6.05 3.95
CA GLU A 258 15.19 -5.70 2.67
C GLU A 258 14.29 -4.49 2.85
N ILE A 259 14.52 -3.45 2.07
CA ILE A 259 13.73 -2.24 2.01
C ILE A 259 12.97 -2.24 0.69
N ALA A 260 11.64 -2.26 0.80
CA ALA A 260 10.73 -2.04 -0.32
C ALA A 260 10.10 -0.65 -0.18
N LYS A 261 10.21 0.17 -1.22
CA LYS A 261 9.55 1.48 -1.34
C LYS A 261 9.06 1.67 -2.78
N VAL A 262 8.27 2.71 -3.01
CA VAL A 262 7.73 3.01 -4.36
C VAL A 262 8.89 3.11 -5.36
N GLY A 263 8.87 2.24 -6.38
CA GLY A 263 9.87 2.19 -7.44
C GLY A 263 11.25 1.63 -7.06
N ALA A 264 11.45 1.07 -5.86
CA ALA A 264 12.74 0.51 -5.47
C ALA A 264 12.65 -0.64 -4.46
N LEU A 265 13.45 -1.67 -4.72
CA LEU A 265 13.69 -2.80 -3.82
C LEU A 265 15.20 -3.01 -3.66
N TYR A 266 15.71 -2.93 -2.44
CA TYR A 266 17.14 -3.09 -2.16
C TYR A 266 17.35 -3.63 -0.75
N ASP A 267 18.54 -4.12 -0.48
CA ASP A 267 18.95 -4.48 0.87
C ASP A 267 19.80 -3.38 1.49
N CYS A 268 19.59 -3.12 2.78
CA CYS A 268 20.48 -2.32 3.60
C CYS A 268 21.12 -3.19 4.69
N ARG A 269 22.20 -2.67 5.29
CA ARG A 269 22.86 -3.29 6.44
C ARG A 269 22.62 -2.45 7.67
N GLU A 270 22.18 -3.10 8.73
CA GLU A 270 21.99 -2.46 10.03
C GLU A 270 22.97 -3.04 11.03
N TYR A 271 23.62 -2.17 11.81
CA TYR A 271 24.49 -2.56 12.92
C TYR A 271 23.93 -1.95 14.20
N GLU A 272 23.59 -2.81 15.14
CA GLU A 272 23.22 -2.36 16.47
C GLU A 272 24.49 -2.05 17.25
N LEU A 273 24.58 -0.83 17.75
CA LEU A 273 25.71 -0.32 18.48
C LEU A 273 25.34 -0.12 19.96
N THR A 274 26.22 -0.55 20.85
CA THR A 274 26.16 -0.23 22.28
C THR A 274 27.22 0.82 22.58
N ARG A 275 26.83 1.93 23.20
CA ARG A 275 27.75 3.00 23.57
C ARG A 275 28.47 2.67 24.88
N VAL A 276 29.76 3.00 24.96
CA VAL A 276 30.52 2.95 26.22
C VAL A 276 29.93 3.97 27.19
N GLY A 277 29.48 3.50 28.35
CA GLY A 277 28.73 4.30 29.33
C GLY A 277 27.21 4.18 29.23
N GLY A 278 26.69 3.33 28.34
CA GLY A 278 25.26 3.06 28.19
C GLY A 278 24.63 3.82 27.02
N GLY A 279 23.47 3.31 26.57
CA GLY A 279 22.77 3.79 25.38
C GLY A 279 23.02 2.91 24.16
N ARG A 280 22.04 2.93 23.23
CA ARG A 280 22.08 2.18 21.98
C ARG A 280 22.08 3.16 20.80
N ALA A 281 22.59 2.73 19.66
CA ALA A 281 22.47 3.40 18.39
C ALA A 281 22.31 2.36 17.28
N LEU A 282 21.78 2.78 16.14
CA LEU A 282 21.67 1.97 14.93
C LEU A 282 22.51 2.63 13.84
N LEU A 283 23.52 1.92 13.34
CA LEU A 283 24.31 2.38 12.20
C LEU A 283 23.78 1.68 10.95
N VAL A 284 23.30 2.44 9.99
CA VAL A 284 22.67 1.92 8.77
C VAL A 284 23.52 2.24 7.56
N CYS A 285 23.78 1.25 6.72
CA CYS A 285 24.45 1.38 5.43
C CYS A 285 23.47 1.07 4.30
N GLY A 286 23.33 2.00 3.36
CA GLY A 286 22.42 1.83 2.21
C GLY A 286 20.96 2.10 2.52
N LEU A 287 20.65 3.00 3.46
CA LEU A 287 19.27 3.30 3.86
C LEU A 287 18.41 3.78 2.67
N SER A 288 18.96 4.58 1.75
CA SER A 288 18.27 5.05 0.54
C SER A 288 18.47 4.16 -0.70
N GLY A 289 19.21 3.05 -0.58
CA GLY A 289 19.61 2.16 -1.67
C GLY A 289 21.03 2.39 -2.19
N ASN A 290 21.73 3.42 -1.69
CA ASN A 290 23.12 3.67 -2.02
C ASN A 290 24.07 2.97 -1.03
N ALA A 291 24.78 1.92 -1.47
CA ALA A 291 25.68 1.13 -0.63
C ALA A 291 26.88 1.89 0.01
N LYS A 292 27.10 3.16 -0.34
CA LYS A 292 28.13 4.04 0.27
C LYS A 292 27.56 5.04 1.26
N GLU A 293 26.25 5.08 1.42
CA GLU A 293 25.57 5.99 2.33
C GLU A 293 25.50 5.38 3.73
N TRP A 294 25.94 6.15 4.72
CA TRP A 294 25.96 5.74 6.12
C TRP A 294 25.17 6.71 6.98
N HIS A 295 24.35 6.18 7.89
CA HIS A 295 23.60 6.96 8.87
C HIS A 295 23.78 6.42 10.27
N LEU A 296 24.14 7.29 11.21
CA LEU A 296 24.09 6.98 12.63
C LEU A 296 22.75 7.47 13.20
N MET A 297 21.90 6.51 13.53
CA MET A 297 20.55 6.69 14.05
C MET A 297 20.55 6.50 15.57
N ILE A 298 20.17 7.53 16.31
CA ILE A 298 20.05 7.49 17.77
C ILE A 298 18.58 7.30 18.13
N PRO A 299 18.22 6.26 18.91
CA PRO A 299 16.86 6.09 19.42
C PRO A 299 16.40 7.33 20.14
N PHE A 300 15.17 7.72 19.86
CA PHE A 300 14.53 8.90 20.40
C PHE A 300 13.10 8.54 20.78
N THR A 301 12.66 8.99 21.94
CA THR A 301 11.28 8.80 22.41
C THR A 301 10.61 10.16 22.43
N PRO A 302 9.71 10.44 21.46
CA PRO A 302 8.90 11.66 21.50
C PRO A 302 8.08 11.70 22.80
N ALA A 303 7.79 12.89 23.30
CA ALA A 303 6.91 13.10 24.45
C ALA A 303 5.50 12.56 24.19
N GLU A 304 5.03 12.71 22.95
CA GLU A 304 3.77 12.18 22.44
C GLU A 304 4.07 11.37 21.17
N PRO A 305 4.49 10.09 21.32
CA PRO A 305 4.81 9.28 20.16
C PRO A 305 3.53 8.94 19.41
N PRO A 306 3.47 9.12 18.08
CA PRO A 306 2.31 8.68 17.34
C PRO A 306 2.16 7.16 17.48
N THR A 307 0.92 6.72 17.57
CA THR A 307 0.54 5.30 17.56
C THR A 307 0.93 4.65 16.23
N PRO A 308 1.04 3.31 16.17
CA PRO A 308 1.28 2.63 14.90
C PRO A 308 0.28 3.00 13.80
N PHE A 309 -0.99 3.21 14.16
CA PHE A 309 -2.03 3.59 13.21
C PHE A 309 -1.81 5.00 12.67
N GLU A 310 -1.48 5.98 13.53
CA GLU A 310 -1.17 7.35 13.11
C GLU A 310 0.12 7.42 12.28
N ALA A 311 1.11 6.59 12.59
CA ALA A 311 2.32 6.48 11.78
C ALA A 311 2.02 5.85 10.41
N ALA A 312 1.16 4.83 10.36
CA ALA A 312 0.73 4.17 9.13
C ALA A 312 -0.11 5.06 8.21
N ALA A 313 -0.85 6.02 8.77
CA ALA A 313 -1.64 6.97 8.01
C ALA A 313 -0.80 8.05 7.30
N LYS A 314 0.51 8.15 7.60
CA LYS A 314 1.39 9.16 6.98
C LYS A 314 1.64 8.90 5.50
N ARG A 315 1.86 9.98 4.76
CA ARG A 315 2.18 10.02 3.33
C ARG A 315 3.42 10.85 3.06
N ALA A 316 4.05 10.64 1.91
CA ALA A 316 5.09 11.56 1.44
C ALA A 316 4.51 12.96 1.32
N GLY A 317 5.19 13.96 1.89
CA GLY A 317 4.72 15.34 1.99
C GLY A 317 3.97 15.68 3.28
N ASP A 318 3.57 14.69 4.08
CA ASP A 318 2.93 14.94 5.36
C ASP A 318 3.91 15.54 6.36
N THR A 319 3.37 16.36 7.26
CA THR A 319 4.12 16.82 8.43
C THR A 319 4.05 15.77 9.53
N VAL A 320 5.20 15.43 10.10
CA VAL A 320 5.29 14.76 11.39
C VAL A 320 5.89 15.72 12.41
N THR A 321 5.19 15.87 13.52
CA THR A 321 5.59 16.75 14.63
C THR A 321 6.11 15.88 15.76
N LEU A 322 7.39 16.00 16.08
CA LEU A 322 8.02 15.29 17.19
C LEU A 322 8.64 16.34 18.13
N ASP A 323 8.18 16.40 19.37
CA ASP A 323 8.63 17.36 20.39
C ASP A 323 8.66 18.82 19.90
N GLY A 324 7.56 19.24 19.26
CA GLY A 324 7.41 20.59 18.70
C GLY A 324 8.26 20.88 17.47
N SER A 325 8.97 19.88 16.95
CA SER A 325 9.72 19.97 15.69
C SER A 325 8.94 19.36 14.55
N GLU A 326 8.62 20.17 13.55
CA GLU A 326 7.97 19.72 12.33
C GLU A 326 9.00 19.27 11.28
N THR A 327 8.76 18.13 10.66
CA THR A 327 9.54 17.66 9.51
C THR A 327 8.61 17.01 8.48
N LYS A 328 9.02 17.05 7.21
CA LYS A 328 8.25 16.51 6.09
C LYS A 328 8.68 15.09 5.81
N VAL A 329 7.71 14.18 5.77
CA VAL A 329 7.91 12.80 5.33
C VAL A 329 8.34 12.85 3.87
N GLN A 330 9.47 12.23 3.56
CA GLN A 330 10.02 12.15 2.20
C GLN A 330 9.60 10.85 1.53
N GLU A 331 9.64 9.75 2.28
CA GLU A 331 9.34 8.42 1.75
C GLU A 331 8.78 7.50 2.83
N LEU A 332 7.97 6.55 2.38
CA LEU A 332 7.52 5.40 3.16
C LEU A 332 8.21 4.14 2.65
N PHE A 333 8.43 3.20 3.56
CA PHE A 333 9.07 1.93 3.23
C PHE A 333 8.53 0.78 4.07
N ARG A 334 8.67 -0.44 3.54
CA ARG A 334 8.54 -1.70 4.27
C ARG A 334 9.94 -2.26 4.49
N ALA A 335 10.29 -2.52 5.74
CA ALA A 335 11.52 -3.18 6.16
C ALA A 335 11.24 -4.63 6.54
N LYS A 336 11.90 -5.58 5.88
CA LYS A 336 11.85 -7.01 6.18
C LYS A 336 13.24 -7.51 6.56
N TRP A 337 13.39 -8.03 7.78
CA TRP A 337 14.66 -8.57 8.24
C TRP A 337 14.93 -9.91 7.54
N LEU A 338 15.98 -9.99 6.73
CA LEU A 338 16.37 -11.22 6.04
C LEU A 338 17.28 -12.10 6.90
N SER A 339 18.13 -11.47 7.70
CA SER A 339 19.04 -12.14 8.62
C SER A 339 19.36 -11.23 9.80
N HIS A 340 19.64 -11.83 10.95
CA HIS A 340 20.09 -11.12 12.14
C HIS A 340 21.12 -11.98 12.89
N ASP A 341 22.26 -11.38 13.24
CA ASP A 341 23.27 -11.98 14.11
C ASP A 341 23.53 -11.04 15.30
N GLY A 342 23.51 -11.56 16.53
CA GLY A 342 23.81 -10.78 17.74
C GLY A 342 22.85 -11.09 18.89
N ALA A 343 23.16 -10.56 20.07
CA ALA A 343 22.32 -10.70 21.26
C ALA A 343 21.34 -9.52 21.45
N ALA A 344 21.61 -8.40 20.79
CA ALA A 344 20.77 -7.22 20.82
C ALA A 344 19.74 -7.33 19.69
N GLY A 345 18.44 -7.16 20.00
CA GLY A 345 17.36 -7.30 19.01
C GLY A 345 16.67 -8.67 18.97
N ALA A 346 16.56 -9.38 20.10
CA ALA A 346 15.96 -10.73 20.20
C ALA A 346 14.55 -10.87 19.60
N ASP A 347 13.82 -9.76 19.44
CA ASP A 347 12.48 -9.72 18.84
C ASP A 347 12.50 -9.60 17.30
N LEU A 348 13.68 -9.43 16.69
CA LEU A 348 13.89 -9.27 15.24
C LEU A 348 14.26 -10.62 14.61
N THR A 349 13.28 -11.51 14.50
CA THR A 349 13.44 -12.79 13.82
C THR A 349 13.53 -12.60 12.30
N PRO A 350 14.26 -13.47 11.57
CA PRO A 350 14.21 -13.49 10.12
C PRO A 350 12.76 -13.60 9.61
N GLY A 351 12.39 -12.72 8.70
CA GLY A 351 11.03 -12.57 8.19
C GLY A 351 10.19 -11.53 8.92
N ALA A 352 10.64 -10.99 10.07
CA ALA A 352 9.95 -9.90 10.75
C ALA A 352 9.82 -8.68 9.82
N VAL A 353 8.63 -8.09 9.82
CA VAL A 353 8.28 -6.92 9.00
C VAL A 353 7.97 -5.74 9.89
N ARG A 354 8.51 -4.58 9.54
CA ARG A 354 8.08 -3.28 10.03
C ARG A 354 7.81 -2.36 8.85
N PHE A 355 6.87 -1.45 9.02
CA PHE A 355 6.69 -0.33 8.12
C PHE A 355 7.43 0.87 8.69
N GLY A 356 7.74 1.84 7.85
CA GLY A 356 8.49 3.00 8.27
C GLY A 356 8.31 4.18 7.34
N PHE A 357 8.74 5.34 7.83
CA PHE A 357 8.92 6.53 7.02
C PHE A 357 10.29 7.15 7.31
N LEU A 358 10.81 7.85 6.30
CA LEU A 358 11.95 8.74 6.46
C LEU A 358 11.48 10.18 6.26
N ALA A 359 11.86 11.03 7.18
CA ALA A 359 11.66 12.46 7.10
C ALA A 359 13.01 13.16 7.28
N ARG A 360 13.15 14.37 6.74
CA ARG A 360 14.42 15.10 6.80
C ARG A 360 14.21 16.54 7.20
N ARG A 361 15.01 16.98 8.17
CA ARG A 361 15.07 18.36 8.63
C ARG A 361 16.51 18.85 8.58
N ALA A 362 16.79 19.79 7.68
CA ALA A 362 18.14 20.33 7.48
C ALA A 362 19.20 19.21 7.28
N ASP A 363 20.04 19.00 8.28
CA ASP A 363 21.14 18.03 8.35
C ASP A 363 20.81 16.75 9.14
N HIS A 364 19.59 16.63 9.66
CA HIS A 364 19.15 15.47 10.45
C HIS A 364 18.07 14.66 9.73
N TRP A 365 18.15 13.34 9.90
CA TRP A 365 17.13 12.39 9.51
C TRP A 365 16.21 12.11 10.69
N VAL A 366 14.95 11.83 10.39
CA VAL A 366 14.00 11.24 11.33
C VAL A 366 13.51 9.97 10.68
N MET A 367 13.64 8.85 11.38
CA MET A 367 13.12 7.56 10.95
C MET A 367 12.09 7.08 11.95
N GLY A 368 10.84 6.95 11.51
CA GLY A 368 9.80 6.25 12.25
C GLY A 368 9.70 4.82 11.73
N ARG A 369 9.61 3.83 12.62
CA ARG A 369 9.31 2.43 12.30
C ARG A 369 8.19 1.93 13.18
N TRP A 370 7.33 1.07 12.65
CA TRP A 370 6.24 0.50 13.42
C TRP A 370 5.87 -0.91 12.97
N ASN A 371 5.21 -1.61 13.88
CA ASN A 371 4.44 -2.82 13.61
C ASN A 371 3.06 -2.66 14.26
N GLU A 372 2.26 -3.71 14.36
CA GLU A 372 0.92 -3.65 14.96
C GLU A 372 0.90 -3.22 16.44
N LYS A 373 2.03 -3.33 17.15
CA LYS A 373 2.10 -3.16 18.62
C LYS A 373 2.79 -1.88 19.04
N GLU A 374 3.81 -1.45 18.32
CA GLU A 374 4.72 -0.39 18.78
C GLU A 374 5.24 0.47 17.64
N THR A 375 5.65 1.69 18.01
CA THR A 375 6.37 2.65 17.18
C THR A 375 7.74 2.94 17.79
N GLU A 376 8.76 3.02 16.94
CA GLU A 376 10.12 3.40 17.27
C GLU A 376 10.53 4.61 16.45
N PHE A 377 11.23 5.55 17.09
CA PHE A 377 11.75 6.73 16.42
C PHE A 377 13.25 6.81 16.59
N TYR A 378 13.89 7.29 15.53
CA TYR A 378 15.32 7.54 15.50
C TYR A 378 15.58 8.93 14.93
N ILE A 379 16.57 9.61 15.49
CA ILE A 379 17.15 10.83 14.92
C ILE A 379 18.52 10.48 14.37
N GLY A 380 18.73 10.76 13.09
CA GLY A 380 19.87 10.33 12.31
C GLY A 380 20.78 11.45 11.85
N LEU A 381 22.05 11.11 11.69
CA LEU A 381 23.06 11.92 11.02
C LEU A 381 23.68 11.14 9.88
N THR A 382 23.88 11.79 8.74
CA THR A 382 24.67 11.21 7.65
C THR A 382 26.15 11.25 7.99
N LEU A 383 26.83 10.14 7.76
CA LEU A 383 28.27 9.98 7.98
C LEU A 383 28.98 9.79 6.64
N LYS A 384 30.23 10.22 6.57
CA LYS A 384 31.11 9.87 5.44
C LYS A 384 31.50 8.40 5.56
N GLU A 385 31.48 7.68 4.44
CA GLU A 385 31.91 6.28 4.36
C GLU A 385 33.33 6.11 4.91
N SER A 386 34.28 6.96 4.48
CA SER A 386 35.67 6.91 4.93
C SER A 386 35.82 6.99 6.44
N ASP A 387 35.08 7.90 7.06
CA ASP A 387 35.17 8.17 8.49
C ASP A 387 34.52 7.02 9.28
N THR A 388 33.42 6.48 8.75
CA THR A 388 32.72 5.34 9.35
C THR A 388 33.55 4.06 9.31
N LEU A 389 34.16 3.74 8.17
CA LEU A 389 35.01 2.57 8.03
C LEU A 389 36.27 2.70 8.90
N ALA A 390 36.91 3.88 8.91
CA ALA A 390 38.08 4.15 9.73
C ALA A 390 37.80 4.08 11.24
N ALA A 391 36.57 4.41 11.67
CA ALA A 391 36.19 4.38 13.07
C ALA A 391 36.27 2.97 13.69
N PHE A 392 35.99 1.92 12.91
CA PHE A 392 35.96 0.52 13.38
C PHE A 392 37.11 -0.34 12.83
N SER A 393 37.99 0.22 11.99
CA SER A 393 39.15 -0.50 11.46
C SER A 393 40.33 -0.58 12.43
N ARG A 394 40.28 0.14 13.56
CA ARG A 394 41.33 0.07 14.58
C ARG A 394 41.15 -1.18 15.42
N VAL A 395 42.00 -2.18 15.17
CA VAL A 395 42.21 -3.31 16.09
C VAL A 395 42.55 -2.71 17.47
N PRO A 396 41.93 -3.17 18.57
CA PRO A 396 42.34 -2.76 19.91
C PRO A 396 43.85 -2.94 20.03
N GLY A 397 44.57 -1.86 20.36
CA GLY A 397 45.98 -1.97 20.71
C GLY A 397 46.13 -2.97 21.87
N PRO A 398 47.20 -3.78 21.89
CA PRO A 398 47.43 -4.80 22.91
C PRO A 398 47.44 -4.23 24.34
#